data_AF-A0A5D2YN14-F1
#
_entry.id   AF-A0A5D2YN14-F1
#
_cell.length_a   1.000
_cell.length_b   1.000
_cell.length_c   1.000
_cell.angle_alpha   90.00
_cell.angle_beta   90.00
_cell.angle_gamma   90.00
#
_symmetry.space_group_name_H-M   'P 1'
#
loop_
_entity.id
_entity.type
_entity.pdbx_description
1 polymer ?
#
loop_
_entity_poly.entity_id
_entity_poly.type
_entity_poly.pdbx_seq_one_letter_code
_entity_poly.pdbx_strand_id
1 'polypeptide(L)'
;LERSEVIRAVIVRTRKELKRDNGMIIRYDDNAAVVIDQEGNPKGTRIFGAIARELRQLNFTKIVSLAPEDTIADIITSIRNADMNRKGTIQIGSTNITENIVKILLREGFIDNVRKHRERNKYFLVLTLRHRRNRKGPHRTILNLRRISRPGLRIYSNYQQIPRILGGMGIVILSTSRGIMTDREA
;
A
#
# COMPACT_ATOMS: atom_id res chain seq x y z
N LEU A 1 35.95 20.44 10.71
CA LEU A 1 34.54 20.06 10.97
C LEU A 1 33.69 20.93 10.06
N GLU A 2 33.34 20.44 8.87
CA GLU A 2 32.50 21.20 7.95
C GLU A 2 31.13 21.46 8.57
N ARG A 3 30.67 22.71 8.46
CA ARG A 3 29.37 23.18 8.97
C ARG A 3 28.26 22.32 8.37
N SER A 4 27.31 21.92 9.19
CA SER A 4 26.06 21.30 8.77
C SER A 4 25.37 22.15 7.69
N GLU A 5 25.24 21.61 6.49
CA GLU A 5 24.49 22.23 5.40
C GLU A 5 22.98 22.11 5.70
N VAL A 6 22.26 23.22 5.61
CA VAL A 6 20.79 23.22 5.73
C VAL A 6 20.20 22.80 4.39
N ILE A 7 19.60 21.61 4.35
CA ILE A 7 19.04 21.02 3.14
C ILE A 7 17.51 21.18 3.15
N ARG A 8 16.93 21.55 2.00
CA ARG A 8 15.47 21.57 1.81
C ARG A 8 14.97 20.18 1.43
N ALA A 9 13.83 19.78 1.98
CA ALA A 9 13.21 18.50 1.65
C ALA A 9 11.68 18.60 1.62
N VAL A 10 11.07 17.78 0.76
CA VAL A 10 9.62 17.63 0.64
C VAL A 10 9.19 16.33 1.29
N ILE A 11 8.29 16.39 2.26
CA ILE A 11 7.73 15.18 2.87
C ILE A 11 6.80 14.51 1.85
N VAL A 12 7.13 13.29 1.45
CA VAL A 12 6.38 12.55 0.42
C VAL A 12 5.42 11.51 1.00
N ARG A 13 5.65 11.07 2.25
CA ARG A 13 4.72 10.25 3.02
C ARG A 13 4.98 10.33 4.51
N THR A 14 3.95 10.11 5.31
CA THR A 14 4.00 10.19 6.77
C THR A 14 3.14 9.12 7.45
N ARG A 15 3.60 8.68 8.63
CA ARG A 15 2.86 7.88 9.60
C ARG A 15 1.78 8.69 10.31
N LYS A 16 1.92 10.00 10.38
CA LYS A 16 0.87 10.86 10.94
C LYS A 16 -0.29 10.88 9.96
N GLU A 17 -1.49 10.69 10.48
CA GLU A 17 -2.71 10.70 9.69
C GLU A 17 -2.95 12.06 9.07
N LEU A 18 -3.20 12.08 7.77
CA LEU A 18 -3.60 13.26 7.01
C LEU A 18 -5.02 13.08 6.50
N LYS A 19 -5.90 14.03 6.78
CA LYS A 19 -7.28 14.05 6.25
C LYS A 19 -7.29 14.76 4.91
N ARG A 20 -7.82 14.08 3.88
CA ARG A 20 -8.17 14.67 2.58
C ARG A 20 -9.48 15.45 2.67
N ASP A 21 -9.68 16.37 1.74
CA ASP A 21 -10.89 17.18 1.60
C ASP A 21 -12.16 16.33 1.43
N ASN A 22 -12.03 15.14 0.83
CA ASN A 22 -13.11 14.16 0.68
C ASN A 22 -13.36 13.29 1.94
N GLY A 23 -12.80 13.69 3.08
CA GLY A 23 -12.92 13.00 4.36
C GLY A 23 -12.10 11.70 4.48
N MET A 24 -11.27 11.35 3.49
CA MET A 24 -10.39 10.17 3.61
C MET A 24 -9.15 10.46 4.44
N ILE A 25 -8.90 9.65 5.47
CA ILE A 25 -7.61 9.62 6.16
C ILE A 25 -6.59 8.81 5.36
N ILE A 26 -5.38 9.35 5.21
CA ILE A 26 -4.20 8.69 4.66
C ILE A 26 -3.18 8.49 5.78
N ARG A 27 -2.66 7.27 5.88
CA ARG A 27 -1.52 6.93 6.74
C ARG A 27 -0.61 5.95 6.04
N TYR A 28 0.69 6.20 6.10
CA TYR A 28 1.73 5.30 5.59
C TYR A 28 2.40 4.51 6.71
N ASP A 29 3.15 3.47 6.33
CA ASP A 29 3.91 2.61 7.25
C ASP A 29 5.15 3.30 7.84
N ASP A 30 5.65 4.33 7.18
CA ASP A 30 6.88 5.05 7.49
C ASP A 30 6.77 6.52 7.04
N ASN A 31 7.73 7.32 7.50
CA ASN A 31 7.93 8.68 7.04
C ASN A 31 8.99 8.66 5.94
N ALA A 32 8.82 9.43 4.88
CA ALA A 32 9.86 9.67 3.90
C ALA A 32 9.80 11.11 3.39
N ALA A 33 10.98 11.66 3.11
CA ALA A 33 11.15 12.96 2.48
C ALA A 33 12.13 12.85 1.32
N VAL A 34 11.94 13.71 0.32
CA VAL A 34 12.82 13.83 -0.84
C VAL A 34 13.57 15.14 -0.72
N VAL A 35 14.89 15.06 -0.73
CA VAL A 35 15.76 16.24 -0.75
C VAL A 35 15.55 16.99 -2.06
N ILE A 36 15.46 18.32 -1.98
CA ILE A 36 15.29 19.20 -3.12
C ILE A 36 16.36 20.29 -3.15
N ASP A 37 16.61 20.85 -4.33
CA ASP A 37 17.41 22.07 -4.49
C ASP A 37 16.59 23.35 -4.20
N GLN A 38 17.18 24.51 -4.48
CA GLN A 38 16.51 25.81 -4.28
C GLN A 38 15.35 26.05 -5.26
N GLU A 39 15.36 25.37 -6.41
CA GLU A 39 14.37 25.45 -7.48
C GLU A 39 13.21 24.44 -7.29
N GLY A 40 13.32 23.57 -6.28
CA GLY A 40 12.32 22.54 -5.97
C GLY A 40 12.52 21.22 -6.73
N ASN A 41 13.64 21.04 -7.43
CA ASN A 41 13.93 19.79 -8.13
C ASN A 41 14.45 18.73 -7.16
N PRO A 42 14.04 17.46 -7.31
CA PRO A 42 14.54 16.37 -6.47
C PRO A 42 16.03 16.10 -6.71
N LYS A 43 16.80 15.99 -5.62
CA LYS A 43 18.16 15.44 -5.65
C LYS A 43 18.07 13.91 -5.57
N GLY A 44 18.13 13.24 -6.71
CA GLY A 44 18.13 11.77 -6.79
C GLY A 44 17.57 11.24 -8.11
N THR A 45 17.75 9.95 -8.35
CA THR A 45 17.36 9.30 -9.63
C THR A 45 16.06 8.52 -9.55
N ARG A 46 15.66 8.04 -8.37
CA ARG A 46 14.44 7.25 -8.14
C ARG A 46 13.94 7.39 -6.70
N ILE A 47 12.63 7.25 -6.51
CA ILE A 47 11.98 7.23 -5.20
C ILE A 47 11.33 5.87 -5.01
N PHE A 48 11.58 5.24 -3.85
CA PHE A 48 11.07 3.91 -3.56
C PHE A 48 9.81 3.93 -2.67
N GLY A 49 8.82 3.12 -3.06
CA GLY A 49 7.57 2.92 -2.33
C GLY A 49 6.50 3.97 -2.68
N ALA A 50 5.31 3.78 -2.09
CA ALA A 50 4.18 4.67 -2.32
C ALA A 50 4.49 6.11 -1.86
N ILE A 51 3.93 7.08 -2.56
CA ILE A 51 4.02 8.50 -2.23
C ILE A 51 2.61 9.11 -2.17
N ALA A 52 2.49 10.24 -1.48
CA ALA A 52 1.26 11.03 -1.42
C ALA A 52 0.84 11.48 -2.82
N ARG A 53 -0.43 11.25 -3.19
CA ARG A 53 -1.00 11.71 -4.47
C ARG A 53 -1.08 13.24 -4.52
N GLU A 54 -1.13 13.86 -3.36
CA GLU A 54 -1.18 15.29 -3.08
C GLU A 54 0.04 16.02 -3.67
N LEU A 55 1.17 15.33 -3.84
CA LEU A 55 2.36 15.89 -4.49
C LEU A 55 2.10 16.38 -5.92
N ARG A 56 1.14 15.77 -6.64
CA ARG A 56 0.71 16.26 -7.96
C ARG A 56 -0.02 17.60 -7.87
N GLN A 57 -0.81 17.82 -6.81
CA GLN A 57 -1.58 19.06 -6.62
C GLN A 57 -0.67 20.21 -6.17
N LEU A 58 0.41 19.89 -5.46
CA LEU A 58 1.40 20.83 -4.96
C LEU A 58 2.55 21.10 -5.96
N ASN A 59 2.34 20.82 -7.26
CA ASN A 59 3.30 21.03 -8.35
C ASN A 59 4.64 20.27 -8.24
N PHE A 60 4.73 19.20 -7.43
CA PHE A 60 5.93 18.35 -7.35
C PHE A 60 5.94 17.23 -8.42
N THR A 61 5.61 17.57 -9.66
CA THR A 61 5.47 16.61 -10.76
C THR A 61 6.76 15.81 -11.02
N LYS A 62 7.93 16.45 -10.89
CA LYS A 62 9.24 15.79 -11.03
C LYS A 62 9.45 14.69 -9.97
N ILE A 63 9.04 14.93 -8.73
CA ILE A 63 9.09 13.92 -7.66
C ILE A 63 8.18 12.75 -8.02
N VAL A 64 6.96 13.05 -8.48
CA VAL A 64 6.01 12.01 -8.86
C VAL A 64 6.50 11.16 -10.03
N SER A 65 7.20 11.74 -11.02
CA SER A 65 7.76 10.97 -12.14
C SER A 65 8.91 10.05 -11.74
N LEU A 66 9.63 10.34 -10.66
CA LEU A 66 10.72 9.49 -10.16
C LEU A 66 10.23 8.35 -9.25
N ALA A 67 8.96 8.38 -8.84
CA ALA A 67 8.33 7.37 -8.00
C ALA A 67 7.46 6.44 -8.88
N PRO A 68 7.93 5.23 -9.24
CA PRO A 68 7.09 4.25 -9.93
C PRO A 68 5.90 3.86 -9.05
N GLU A 69 4.74 3.61 -9.66
CA GLU A 69 3.54 3.15 -8.94
C GLU A 69 3.81 1.79 -8.29
N ASP A 70 3.78 1.78 -6.96
CA ASP A 70 4.02 0.59 -6.17
C ASP A 70 2.69 -0.06 -5.80
N THR A 71 2.14 -0.80 -6.76
CA THR A 71 0.77 -1.35 -6.69
C THR A 71 0.50 -2.18 -5.43
N ILE A 72 1.52 -2.90 -4.92
CA ILE A 72 1.40 -3.72 -3.70
C ILE A 72 1.33 -2.83 -2.45
N ALA A 73 2.19 -1.81 -2.35
CA ALA A 73 2.12 -0.85 -1.26
C ALA A 73 0.78 -0.11 -1.28
N ASP A 74 0.30 0.27 -2.46
CA ASP A 74 -0.96 0.97 -2.64
C ASP A 74 -2.16 0.13 -2.18
N ILE A 75 -2.21 -1.17 -2.45
CA ILE A 75 -3.25 -2.07 -1.91
C ILE A 75 -3.26 -2.04 -0.38
N ILE A 76 -2.09 -2.27 0.24
CA ILE A 76 -1.95 -2.37 1.70
C ILE A 76 -2.36 -1.05 2.36
N THR A 77 -1.83 0.07 1.85
CA THR A 77 -2.17 1.41 2.33
C THR A 77 -3.65 1.72 2.13
N SER A 78 -4.24 1.36 0.98
CA SER A 78 -5.66 1.61 0.70
C SER A 78 -6.60 0.83 1.63
N ILE A 79 -6.33 -0.45 1.85
CA ILE A 79 -7.12 -1.30 2.77
C ILE A 79 -7.01 -0.75 4.20
N ARG A 80 -5.80 -0.46 4.67
CA ARG A 80 -5.57 0.06 6.03
C ARG A 80 -6.28 1.39 6.24
N ASN A 81 -6.19 2.29 5.28
CA ASN A 81 -6.85 3.59 5.36
C ASN A 81 -8.38 3.46 5.37
N ALA A 82 -8.97 2.54 4.60
CA ALA A 82 -10.41 2.35 4.62
C ALA A 82 -10.93 1.71 5.91
N ASP A 83 -10.20 0.74 6.47
CA ASP A 83 -10.50 0.16 7.78
C ASP A 83 -10.50 1.25 8.88
N MET A 84 -9.49 2.12 8.90
CA MET A 84 -9.42 3.25 9.83
C MET A 84 -10.61 4.21 9.68
N ASN A 85 -10.96 4.56 8.44
CA ASN A 85 -12.05 5.47 8.10
C ASN A 85 -13.45 4.85 8.23
N ARG A 86 -13.57 3.55 8.58
CA ARG A 86 -14.84 2.79 8.57
C ARG A 86 -15.55 2.84 7.21
N LYS A 87 -14.79 3.03 6.11
CA LYS A 87 -15.34 2.99 4.77
C LYS A 87 -15.47 1.53 4.33
N GLY A 88 -16.67 1.14 3.92
CA GLY A 88 -16.97 -0.21 3.46
C GLY A 88 -16.29 -0.59 2.15
N THR A 89 -15.90 0.39 1.33
CA THR A 89 -15.42 0.16 -0.04
C THR A 89 -14.18 0.98 -0.38
N ILE A 90 -13.29 0.40 -1.18
CA ILE A 90 -12.12 1.07 -1.77
C ILE A 90 -12.01 0.82 -3.26
N GLN A 91 -11.35 1.74 -3.97
CA GLN A 91 -11.04 1.61 -5.39
C GLN A 91 -9.52 1.63 -5.57
N ILE A 92 -8.99 0.62 -6.26
CA ILE A 92 -7.57 0.51 -6.60
C ILE A 92 -7.40 0.22 -8.10
N GLY A 93 -6.21 0.49 -8.66
CA GLY A 93 -5.92 0.16 -10.07
C GLY A 93 -5.89 -1.36 -10.33
N SER A 94 -6.43 -1.78 -11.47
CA SER A 94 -6.41 -3.19 -11.89
C SER A 94 -5.14 -3.48 -12.68
N THR A 95 -4.40 -4.49 -12.23
CA THR A 95 -3.22 -5.08 -12.87
C THR A 95 -3.25 -6.58 -12.62
N ASN A 96 -2.50 -7.38 -13.37
CA ASN A 96 -2.44 -8.83 -13.15
C ASN A 96 -2.02 -9.19 -11.71
N ILE A 97 -1.05 -8.44 -11.15
CA ILE A 97 -0.58 -8.65 -9.77
C ILE A 97 -1.68 -8.28 -8.77
N THR A 98 -2.30 -7.10 -8.92
CA THR A 98 -3.34 -6.65 -7.98
C THR A 98 -4.56 -7.56 -8.02
N GLU A 99 -4.97 -8.03 -9.20
CA GLU A 99 -6.06 -8.99 -9.36
C GLU A 99 -5.77 -10.32 -8.66
N ASN A 100 -4.56 -10.88 -8.81
CA ASN A 100 -4.19 -12.14 -8.17
C ASN A 100 -4.15 -12.01 -6.64
N ILE A 101 -3.55 -10.94 -6.11
CA ILE A 101 -3.53 -10.68 -4.66
C ILE A 101 -4.95 -10.54 -4.13
N VAL A 102 -5.79 -9.74 -4.79
CA VAL A 102 -7.18 -9.51 -4.38
C VAL A 102 -8.01 -10.79 -4.43
N LYS A 103 -7.80 -11.67 -5.41
CA LYS A 103 -8.45 -12.99 -5.47
C LYS A 103 -8.10 -13.85 -4.25
N ILE A 104 -6.83 -13.87 -3.84
CA ILE A 104 -6.41 -14.58 -2.63
C ILE A 104 -7.10 -13.97 -1.40
N LEU A 105 -7.08 -12.63 -1.27
CA LEU A 105 -7.73 -11.96 -0.14
C LEU A 105 -9.24 -12.21 -0.06
N LEU A 106 -9.92 -12.32 -1.21
CA LEU A 106 -11.33 -12.69 -1.29
C LEU A 106 -11.56 -14.14 -0.88
N ARG A 107 -10.75 -15.08 -1.41
CA ARG A 107 -10.85 -16.52 -1.12
C ARG A 107 -10.62 -16.83 0.37
N GLU A 108 -9.66 -16.17 1.00
CA GLU A 108 -9.39 -16.31 2.43
C GLU A 108 -10.40 -15.55 3.32
N GLY A 109 -11.35 -14.82 2.72
CA GLY A 109 -12.44 -14.13 3.43
C GLY A 109 -12.02 -12.84 4.14
N PHE A 110 -10.89 -12.25 3.77
CA PHE A 110 -10.44 -10.92 4.24
C PHE A 110 -11.18 -9.78 3.53
N ILE A 111 -11.55 -9.98 2.27
CA ILE A 111 -12.39 -9.08 1.48
C ILE A 111 -13.76 -9.75 1.30
N ASP A 112 -14.84 -8.96 1.39
CA ASP A 112 -16.21 -9.46 1.26
C ASP A 112 -16.64 -9.60 -0.20
N ASN A 113 -16.30 -8.60 -1.03
CA ASN A 113 -16.64 -8.60 -2.45
C ASN A 113 -15.63 -7.81 -3.30
N VAL A 114 -15.55 -8.13 -4.59
CA VAL A 114 -14.68 -7.47 -5.56
C VAL A 114 -15.45 -7.26 -6.86
N ARG A 115 -15.44 -6.03 -7.37
CA ARG A 115 -16.03 -5.69 -8.67
C ARG A 115 -14.99 -5.04 -9.57
N LYS A 116 -14.98 -5.39 -10.86
CA LYS A 116 -14.21 -4.67 -11.87
C LYS A 116 -15.01 -3.47 -12.36
N HIS A 117 -14.36 -2.32 -12.43
CA HIS A 117 -14.93 -1.08 -12.97
C HIS A 117 -13.99 -0.52 -14.04
N ARG A 118 -14.53 0.04 -15.12
CA ARG A 118 -13.76 0.69 -16.17
C ARG A 118 -14.15 2.16 -16.22
N GLU A 119 -13.16 3.04 -16.11
CA GLU A 119 -13.34 4.49 -16.15
C GLU A 119 -12.25 5.10 -17.02
N ARG A 120 -12.60 5.96 -17.99
CA ARG A 120 -11.65 6.70 -18.86
C ARG A 120 -10.53 5.80 -19.43
N ASN A 121 -10.92 4.63 -19.92
CA ASN A 121 -10.04 3.59 -20.47
C ASN A 121 -9.06 2.93 -19.49
N LYS A 122 -9.23 3.14 -18.18
CA LYS A 122 -8.47 2.46 -17.11
C LYS A 122 -9.36 1.49 -16.36
N TYR A 123 -8.80 0.36 -15.95
CA TYR A 123 -9.48 -0.64 -15.14
C TYR A 123 -9.17 -0.45 -13.67
N PHE A 124 -10.20 -0.61 -12.84
CA PHE A 124 -10.13 -0.50 -11.39
C PHE A 124 -10.81 -1.71 -10.74
N LEU A 125 -10.33 -2.06 -9.54
CA LEU A 125 -10.98 -3.01 -8.64
C LEU A 125 -11.64 -2.23 -7.52
N VAL A 126 -12.94 -2.41 -7.37
CA VAL A 126 -13.73 -1.90 -6.26
C VAL A 126 -13.87 -3.04 -5.25
N LEU A 127 -13.22 -2.89 -4.09
CA LEU A 127 -13.16 -3.91 -3.04
C LEU A 127 -14.10 -3.51 -1.90
N THR A 128 -14.96 -4.42 -1.45
CA THR A 128 -15.77 -4.28 -0.25
C THR A 128 -15.06 -4.96 0.91
N LEU A 129 -14.69 -4.19 1.93
CA LEU A 129 -14.02 -4.70 3.13
C LEU A 129 -15.03 -5.33 4.09
N ARG A 130 -14.68 -6.48 4.65
CA ARG A 130 -15.52 -7.20 5.60
C ARG A 130 -15.55 -6.46 6.95
N HIS A 131 -16.73 -6.03 7.37
CA HIS A 131 -16.94 -5.42 8.68
C HIS A 131 -17.73 -6.38 9.58
N ARG A 132 -17.06 -7.09 10.50
CA ARG A 132 -17.78 -7.86 11.53
C ARG A 132 -18.34 -6.92 12.59
N ARG A 133 -19.66 -6.74 12.61
CA ARG A 133 -20.36 -6.13 13.76
C ARG A 133 -20.56 -7.20 14.83
N ASN A 134 -19.83 -7.11 15.95
CA ASN A 134 -20.10 -7.95 17.11
C ASN A 134 -21.22 -7.33 17.97
N ARG A 135 -22.09 -8.17 18.53
CA ARG A 135 -23.20 -7.78 19.43
C ARG A 135 -22.75 -7.12 20.75
N LYS A 136 -21.45 -7.20 21.10
CA LYS A 136 -20.84 -6.61 22.32
C LYS A 136 -19.94 -5.40 22.03
N GLY A 137 -20.20 -4.67 20.93
CA GLY A 137 -19.42 -3.51 20.50
C GLY A 137 -18.58 -3.79 19.25
N PRO A 138 -18.05 -2.75 18.59
CA PRO A 138 -17.33 -2.88 17.33
C PRO A 138 -15.93 -3.47 17.56
N HIS A 139 -15.84 -4.79 17.74
CA HIS A 139 -14.54 -5.45 17.70
C HIS A 139 -14.06 -5.50 16.24
N ARG A 140 -13.16 -4.59 15.89
CA ARG A 140 -12.56 -4.49 14.55
C ARG A 140 -11.64 -5.69 14.36
N THR A 141 -11.92 -6.53 13.37
CA THR A 141 -10.89 -7.42 12.82
C THR A 141 -9.94 -6.55 12.00
N ILE A 142 -9.00 -5.88 12.67
CA ILE A 142 -8.00 -5.06 11.98
C ILE A 142 -7.15 -6.00 11.13
N LEU A 143 -7.31 -5.91 9.81
CA LEU A 143 -6.46 -6.62 8.85
C LEU A 143 -5.03 -6.11 9.01
N ASN A 144 -4.19 -6.89 9.70
CA ASN A 144 -2.78 -6.55 9.87
C ASN A 144 -1.98 -6.93 8.61
N LEU A 145 -2.10 -6.10 7.59
CA LEU A 145 -1.36 -6.24 6.34
C LEU A 145 0.01 -5.57 6.46
N ARG A 146 1.07 -6.33 6.18
CA ARG A 146 2.45 -5.83 6.15
C ARG A 146 3.18 -6.36 4.93
N ARG A 147 3.88 -5.46 4.22
CA ARG A 147 4.78 -5.84 3.13
C ARG A 147 6.16 -6.18 3.65
N ILE A 148 6.66 -7.35 3.25
CA ILE A 148 8.00 -7.83 3.59
C ILE A 148 9.02 -7.43 2.51
N SER A 149 8.88 -7.91 1.27
CA SER A 149 9.77 -7.54 0.16
C SER A 149 9.41 -6.16 -0.43
N ARG A 150 10.36 -5.22 -0.47
CA ARG A 150 10.20 -3.86 -1.01
C ARG A 150 11.07 -3.67 -2.27
N PRO A 151 10.79 -2.69 -3.15
CA PRO A 151 11.60 -2.50 -4.37
C PRO A 151 13.09 -2.26 -4.10
N GLY A 152 13.41 -1.47 -3.07
CA GLY A 152 14.79 -1.20 -2.65
C GLY A 152 15.41 -2.30 -1.76
N LEU A 153 14.64 -3.30 -1.34
CA LEU A 153 15.12 -4.44 -0.55
C LEU A 153 14.25 -5.67 -0.85
N ARG A 154 14.69 -6.48 -1.81
CA ARG A 154 14.00 -7.71 -2.22
C ARG A 154 14.37 -8.84 -1.27
N ILE A 155 13.35 -9.55 -0.80
CA ILE A 155 13.50 -10.68 0.12
C ILE A 155 12.98 -11.92 -0.60
N TYR A 156 13.83 -12.93 -0.70
CA TYR A 156 13.52 -14.25 -1.25
C TYR A 156 13.74 -15.29 -0.16
N SER A 157 12.91 -16.33 -0.15
CA SER A 157 12.97 -17.39 0.86
C SER A 157 12.63 -18.73 0.22
N ASN A 158 13.27 -19.80 0.70
CA ASN A 158 12.91 -21.17 0.34
C ASN A 158 11.64 -21.59 1.10
N TYR A 159 10.90 -22.59 0.58
CA TYR A 159 9.64 -23.05 1.17
C TYR A 159 9.79 -23.43 2.66
N GLN A 160 10.91 -24.06 3.02
CA GLN A 160 11.21 -24.50 4.40
C GLN A 160 11.37 -23.34 5.39
N GLN A 161 11.69 -22.15 4.89
CA GLN A 161 11.96 -20.95 5.69
C GLN A 161 10.76 -20.00 5.72
N ILE A 162 9.63 -20.37 5.10
CA ILE A 162 8.42 -19.55 5.13
C ILE A 162 7.81 -19.61 6.54
N PRO A 163 7.71 -18.48 7.26
CA PRO A 163 7.22 -18.48 8.63
C PRO A 163 5.70 -18.69 8.66
N ARG A 164 5.22 -19.51 9.61
CA ARG A 164 3.80 -19.58 9.92
C ARG A 164 3.36 -18.33 10.69
N ILE A 165 2.41 -17.59 10.13
CA ILE A 165 1.91 -16.36 10.74
C ILE A 165 0.80 -16.66 11.74
N LEU A 166 0.91 -16.11 12.95
CA LEU A 166 -0.09 -16.23 14.02
C LEU A 166 -0.53 -17.69 14.29
N GLY A 167 0.43 -18.61 14.39
CA GLY A 167 0.15 -20.03 14.64
C GLY A 167 -0.64 -20.72 13.52
N GLY A 168 -0.64 -20.16 12.31
CA GLY A 168 -1.41 -20.64 11.16
C GLY A 168 -2.72 -19.90 10.92
N MET A 169 -3.11 -18.95 11.76
CA MET A 169 -4.29 -18.11 11.54
C MET A 169 -4.09 -17.06 10.44
N GLY A 170 -2.84 -16.62 10.22
CA GLY A 170 -2.49 -15.71 9.14
C GLY A 170 -2.05 -16.45 7.88
N ILE A 171 -1.85 -15.69 6.81
CA ILE A 171 -1.27 -16.18 5.55
C ILE A 171 -0.08 -15.30 5.15
N VAL A 172 0.83 -15.88 4.37
CA VAL A 172 1.85 -15.14 3.63
C VAL A 172 1.51 -15.26 2.15
N ILE A 173 1.47 -14.14 1.43
CA ILE A 173 1.33 -14.13 -0.03
C ILE A 173 2.72 -13.96 -0.63
N LEU A 174 3.13 -14.89 -1.48
CA LEU A 174 4.44 -14.89 -2.13
C LEU A 174 4.31 -15.10 -3.64
N SER A 175 5.33 -14.66 -4.37
CA SER A 175 5.46 -14.90 -5.81
C SER A 175 6.42 -16.06 -6.02
N THR A 176 5.98 -17.07 -6.79
CA THR A 176 6.78 -18.22 -7.18
C THR A 176 6.86 -18.32 -8.71
N SER A 177 7.66 -19.24 -9.24
CA SER A 177 7.67 -19.55 -10.68
C SER A 177 6.34 -20.10 -11.20
N ARG A 178 5.47 -20.62 -10.32
CA ARG A 178 4.13 -21.11 -10.66
C ARG A 178 3.03 -20.07 -10.46
N GLY A 179 3.40 -18.84 -10.08
CA GLY A 179 2.47 -17.73 -9.86
C GLY A 179 2.44 -17.23 -8.41
N ILE A 180 1.50 -16.33 -8.13
CA ILE A 180 1.28 -15.75 -6.80
C ILE A 180 0.36 -16.68 -6.01
N MET A 181 0.79 -17.09 -4.82
CA MET A 181 0.08 -18.07 -3.99
C MET A 181 0.32 -17.82 -2.50
N THR A 182 -0.38 -18.56 -1.65
CA THR A 182 -0.23 -18.53 -0.19
C THR A 182 0.89 -19.47 0.30
N ASP A 183 1.37 -19.27 1.52
CA ASP A 183 2.32 -20.15 2.21
C ASP A 183 1.83 -21.59 2.34
N ARG A 184 0.51 -21.80 2.33
CA ARG A 184 -0.10 -23.14 2.41
C ARG A 184 -0.14 -23.85 1.06
N GLU A 185 -0.07 -23.10 -0.04
CA GLU A 185 -0.10 -23.62 -1.41
C GLU A 185 1.31 -23.83 -1.99
N ALA A 186 2.31 -23.12 -1.44
CA ALA A 186 3.70 -23.12 -1.88
C ALA A 186 4.48 -24.36 -1.42
#